data_AF-A0A2K3PG44-F1
#
_entry.id   AF-A0A2K3PG44-F1
#
_cell.length_a   1.000
_cell.length_b   1.000
_cell.length_c   1.000
_cell.angle_alpha   90.00
_cell.angle_beta   90.00
_cell.angle_gamma   90.00
#
_symmetry.space_group_name_H-M   'P 1'
#
loop_
_entity.id
_entity.type
_entity.pdbx_description
1 polymer ?
#
loop_
_entity_poly.entity_id
_entity_poly.type
_entity_poly.pdbx_seq_one_letter_code
_entity_poly.pdbx_strand_id
1 'polypeptide(L)'
;MEPVTVGCLNKLYQSVRDLDKECLRSDEIKGMLLQPTNSSQNYCSSLKLNIDDTEPAKYFLCTKFNGCSYSRLMNISRNKKCGCESVYTRSVSLKHCCKGFVKDGTSYLIMDNLLVISNSVRLNSLGLLQNLGVNGATSVKELIVNVTKDTVLDMLKCSLLSKTTLTDLFLRKQPFLESYKFVPYDLENKYNIQIMVRIFMRKSDGKVLYAQGEQDFADLLLSFLSYPLGGVVRALGEEAKNRLLDPHLASLFKNSKQILPIENPVMRYYCFYQRHNYEQSIKYSTGDYFITDEYRSEFGGKYEMLEVESPRGNYEGYVMGPRAYMATDDLVLTPWSPFSALHLIHNLEIPLHDIKDKFVTIGIKECLTILKASLISTSALTNGLCHLLTEVKEEIVETN
;
A
#
# COMPACT_ATOMS: atom_id res chain seq x y z
N MET A 1 10.45 -17.94 -15.13
CA MET A 1 9.29 -17.04 -15.25
C MET A 1 9.87 -15.65 -15.45
N GLU A 2 9.44 -14.91 -16.47
CA GLU A 2 9.89 -13.52 -16.65
C GLU A 2 9.48 -12.67 -15.42
N PRO A 3 10.18 -11.56 -15.13
CA PRO A 3 9.81 -10.70 -14.01
C PRO A 3 8.37 -10.21 -14.18
N VAL A 4 7.44 -10.71 -13.37
CA VAL A 4 6.06 -10.25 -13.43
C VAL A 4 6.00 -8.81 -12.95
N THR A 5 5.53 -7.92 -13.83
CA THR A 5 5.35 -6.50 -13.55
C THR A 5 3.96 -6.23 -13.00
N VAL A 6 3.85 -5.43 -11.93
CA VAL A 6 2.56 -4.94 -11.41
C VAL A 6 2.20 -3.66 -12.16
N GLY A 7 1.60 -3.82 -13.34
CA GLY A 7 1.14 -2.72 -14.19
C GLY A 7 2.10 -1.53 -14.26
N CYS A 8 1.59 -0.34 -13.95
CA CYS A 8 2.34 0.93 -13.90
C CYS A 8 3.06 1.15 -12.56
N LEU A 9 2.69 0.44 -11.48
CA LEU A 9 3.32 0.66 -10.16
C LEU A 9 4.81 0.36 -10.17
N ASN A 10 5.27 -0.60 -10.99
CA ASN A 10 6.69 -0.86 -11.18
C ASN A 10 7.43 0.38 -11.72
N LYS A 11 6.84 1.09 -12.69
CA LYS A 11 7.44 2.27 -13.30
C LYS A 11 7.33 3.50 -12.41
N LEU A 12 6.23 3.65 -11.68
CA LEU A 12 6.10 4.66 -10.63
C LEU A 12 7.17 4.47 -9.56
N TYR A 13 7.35 3.24 -9.04
CA TYR A 13 8.40 2.91 -8.07
C TYR A 13 9.79 3.25 -8.60
N GLN A 14 10.09 2.85 -9.83
CA GLN A 14 11.37 3.17 -10.48
C GLN A 14 11.57 4.69 -10.61
N SER A 15 10.52 5.43 -10.98
CA SER A 15 10.59 6.89 -11.07
C SER A 15 10.94 7.55 -9.73
N VAL A 16 10.45 7.02 -8.60
CA VAL A 16 10.83 7.51 -7.26
C VAL A 16 12.30 7.24 -6.95
N ARG A 17 12.84 6.09 -7.37
CA ARG A 17 14.28 5.80 -7.20
C ARG A 17 15.13 6.83 -7.92
N ASP A 18 14.74 7.14 -9.15
CA ASP A 18 15.47 8.01 -10.07
C ASP A 18 15.22 9.50 -9.80
N LEU A 19 14.15 9.84 -9.09
CA LEU A 19 13.79 11.22 -8.77
C LEU A 19 14.88 11.90 -7.91
N ASP A 20 15.26 13.12 -8.27
CA ASP A 20 16.23 13.91 -7.51
C ASP A 20 15.73 14.14 -6.07
N LYS A 21 16.66 14.11 -5.11
CA LYS A 21 16.41 14.43 -3.70
C LYS A 21 15.80 15.82 -3.53
N GLU A 22 16.15 16.77 -4.40
CA GLU A 22 15.60 18.13 -4.37
C GLU A 22 14.10 18.19 -4.68
N CYS A 23 13.53 17.13 -5.28
CA CYS A 23 12.11 17.05 -5.58
C CYS A 23 11.27 16.54 -4.39
N LEU A 24 11.89 15.96 -3.36
CA LEU A 24 11.22 15.39 -2.20
C LEU A 24 11.49 16.24 -0.96
N ARG A 25 10.53 16.28 -0.04
CA ARG A 25 10.65 17.11 1.17
C ARG A 25 11.74 16.64 2.14
N SER A 26 12.07 15.34 2.12
CA SER A 26 13.19 14.81 2.90
C SER A 26 13.68 13.45 2.39
N ASP A 27 14.91 13.09 2.75
CA ASP A 27 15.48 11.77 2.48
C ASP A 27 14.68 10.66 3.16
N GLU A 28 14.07 10.92 4.34
CA GLU A 28 13.21 9.95 5.02
C GLU A 28 11.93 9.63 4.22
N ILE A 29 11.35 10.61 3.52
CA ILE A 29 10.17 10.39 2.65
C ILE A 29 10.54 9.50 1.45
N LYS A 30 11.72 9.72 0.85
CA LYS A 30 12.22 8.88 -0.24
C LYS A 30 12.39 7.43 0.24
N GLY A 31 13.00 7.24 1.42
CA GLY A 31 13.13 5.93 2.04
C GLY A 31 11.78 5.24 2.27
N MET A 32 10.80 5.98 2.80
CA MET A 32 9.45 5.46 3.05
C MET A 32 8.71 5.05 1.76
N LEU A 33 8.81 5.81 0.67
CA LEU A 33 8.16 5.45 -0.60
C LEU A 33 8.81 4.22 -1.26
N LEU A 34 10.12 4.03 -1.04
CA LEU A 34 10.87 2.90 -1.60
C LEU A 34 10.83 1.64 -0.74
N GLN A 35 10.63 1.79 0.57
CA GLN A 35 10.53 0.72 1.57
C GLN A 35 9.42 1.08 2.58
N PRO A 36 8.14 0.97 2.17
CA PRO A 36 7.03 1.31 3.04
C PRO A 36 6.97 0.35 4.24
N THR A 37 6.88 0.90 5.45
CA THR A 37 6.79 0.10 6.68
C THR A 37 5.44 -0.60 6.81
N ASN A 38 5.49 -1.90 7.11
CA ASN A 38 4.32 -2.72 7.39
C ASN A 38 3.84 -2.51 8.84
N SER A 39 2.59 -2.10 9.04
CA SER A 39 1.96 -2.01 10.38
C SER A 39 1.87 -3.34 11.10
N SER A 40 1.79 -4.43 10.35
CA SER A 40 1.73 -5.80 10.85
C SER A 40 3.10 -6.47 10.86
N GLN A 41 4.20 -5.72 10.79
CA GLN A 41 5.57 -6.25 10.75
C GLN A 41 5.80 -7.31 11.84
N ASN A 42 5.24 -7.11 13.04
CA ASN A 42 5.38 -8.00 14.19
C ASN A 42 4.77 -9.39 13.96
N TYR A 43 3.63 -9.44 13.27
CA TYR A 43 2.96 -10.69 12.91
C TYR A 43 3.69 -11.34 11.73
N CYS A 44 4.06 -10.54 10.74
CA CYS A 44 4.72 -11.00 9.52
C CYS A 44 6.13 -11.57 9.77
N SER A 45 6.90 -11.01 10.69
CA SER A 45 8.25 -11.49 11.03
C SER A 45 8.26 -12.91 11.62
N SER A 46 7.15 -13.33 12.21
CA SER A 46 6.97 -14.68 12.77
C SER A 46 6.48 -15.70 11.74
N LEU A 47 6.18 -15.28 10.51
CA LEU A 47 5.73 -16.19 9.45
C LEU A 47 6.87 -17.11 9.02
N LYS A 48 6.52 -18.38 8.78
CA LYS A 48 7.47 -19.39 8.29
C LYS A 48 8.13 -19.00 6.97
N LEU A 49 7.40 -18.26 6.13
CA LEU A 49 7.89 -17.67 4.89
C LEU A 49 7.72 -16.16 4.98
N ASN A 50 8.72 -15.47 5.52
CA ASN A 50 8.73 -14.02 5.52
C ASN A 50 9.18 -13.51 4.14
N ILE A 51 8.26 -12.83 3.43
CA ILE A 51 8.56 -12.19 2.14
C ILE A 51 9.18 -10.80 2.30
N ASP A 52 9.00 -10.18 3.47
CA ASP A 52 9.52 -8.87 3.83
C ASP A 52 10.99 -9.02 4.27
N ASP A 53 11.89 -8.38 3.53
CA ASP A 53 13.32 -8.30 3.82
C ASP A 53 13.69 -7.05 4.65
N THR A 54 12.70 -6.28 5.10
CA THR A 54 12.92 -5.11 5.95
C THR A 54 13.40 -5.53 7.33
N GLU A 55 14.47 -4.89 7.79
CA GLU A 55 14.98 -5.04 9.17
C GLU A 55 13.89 -4.70 10.20
N PRO A 56 13.82 -5.42 11.33
CA PRO A 56 12.88 -5.12 12.41
C PRO A 56 12.96 -3.65 12.84
N ALA A 57 11.81 -2.99 12.94
CA ALA A 57 11.75 -1.61 13.43
C ALA A 57 12.41 -1.49 14.81
N LYS A 58 13.38 -0.58 14.93
CA LYS A 58 14.05 -0.25 16.19
C LYS A 58 13.45 1.02 16.74
N TYR A 59 13.06 0.96 18.01
CA TYR A 59 12.51 2.10 18.72
C TYR A 59 13.52 2.62 19.74
N PHE A 60 13.51 3.91 19.96
CA PHE A 60 14.44 4.59 20.85
C PHE A 60 13.67 5.43 21.86
N LEU A 61 14.07 5.33 23.13
CA LEU A 61 13.60 6.15 24.23
C LEU A 61 14.55 7.31 24.50
N CYS A 62 14.02 8.38 25.10
CA CYS A 62 14.78 9.55 25.50
C CYS A 62 15.91 9.18 26.50
N THR A 63 17.10 9.74 26.32
CA THR A 63 18.25 9.49 27.21
C THR A 63 17.97 9.94 28.65
N LYS A 64 17.32 11.10 28.83
CA LYS A 64 16.92 11.67 30.13
C LYS A 64 15.57 11.11 30.61
N PHE A 65 15.33 9.82 30.40
CA PHE A 65 14.06 9.16 30.66
C PHE A 65 13.42 9.54 32.02
N ASN A 66 14.17 9.46 33.12
CA ASN A 66 13.68 9.68 34.50
C ASN A 66 13.34 11.14 34.86
N GLY A 67 13.46 12.09 33.93
CA GLY A 67 13.11 13.50 34.14
C GLY A 67 12.49 14.15 32.91
N CYS A 68 12.08 13.33 31.94
CA CYS A 68 11.52 13.79 30.68
C CYS A 68 9.99 13.74 30.76
N SER A 69 9.32 14.87 30.56
CA SER A 69 7.86 14.93 30.39
C SER A 69 7.35 14.14 29.17
N TYR A 70 8.25 13.74 28.27
CA TYR A 70 8.00 12.93 27.08
C TYR A 70 8.49 11.49 27.22
N SER A 71 8.68 10.98 28.44
CA SER A 71 9.16 9.62 28.70
C SER A 71 8.26 8.52 28.10
N ARG A 72 6.98 8.82 27.86
CA ARG A 72 6.02 7.92 27.18
C ARG A 72 6.10 7.91 25.66
N LEU A 73 6.97 8.73 25.07
CA LEU A 73 7.18 8.77 23.63
C LEU A 73 8.41 7.96 23.23
N MET A 74 8.28 7.23 22.13
CA MET A 74 9.38 6.54 21.45
C MET A 74 9.63 7.17 20.08
N ASN A 75 10.85 7.08 19.57
CA ASN A 75 11.18 7.53 18.22
C ASN A 75 11.82 6.38 17.42
N ILE A 76 11.52 6.27 16.13
CA ILE A 76 12.14 5.29 15.24
C ILE A 76 13.57 5.66 14.84
N SER A 77 13.92 6.94 14.95
CA SER A 77 15.23 7.45 14.58
C SER A 77 16.08 7.70 15.82
N ARG A 78 17.26 7.06 15.85
CA ARG A 78 18.28 7.33 16.87
C ARG A 78 18.78 8.78 16.73
N ASN A 79 19.14 9.39 17.85
CA ASN A 79 19.70 10.74 17.96
C ASN A 79 18.77 11.89 17.54
N LYS A 80 17.48 11.65 17.28
CA LYS A 80 16.52 12.76 17.12
C LYS A 80 16.35 13.51 18.45
N LYS A 81 16.10 14.82 18.35
CA LYS A 81 15.84 15.68 19.51
C LYS A 81 14.48 15.35 20.11
N CYS A 82 14.46 15.11 21.41
CA CYS A 82 13.26 14.99 22.21
C CYS A 82 12.77 16.39 22.63
N GLY A 83 11.48 16.53 22.95
CA GLY A 83 10.91 17.80 23.45
C GLY A 83 11.53 18.31 24.76
N CYS A 84 12.29 17.48 25.48
CA CYS A 84 13.07 17.88 26.65
C CYS A 84 14.52 18.32 26.33
N GLU A 85 14.83 18.58 25.05
CA GLU A 85 16.14 18.95 24.52
C GLU A 85 17.23 17.86 24.58
N SER A 86 16.96 16.74 25.23
CA SER A 86 17.79 15.52 25.12
C SER A 86 17.58 14.82 23.77
N VAL A 87 18.25 13.68 23.57
CA VAL A 87 18.12 12.84 22.36
C VAL A 87 17.48 11.48 22.65
N TYR A 88 16.95 10.84 21.61
CA TYR A 88 16.50 9.44 21.64
C TYR A 88 17.67 8.48 21.38
N THR A 89 18.16 7.76 22.39
CA THR A 89 19.35 6.89 22.24
C THR A 89 19.21 5.49 22.81
N ARG A 90 18.28 5.28 23.75
CA ARG A 90 18.10 4.00 24.45
C ARG A 90 17.23 3.09 23.58
N SER A 91 17.82 2.05 23.00
CA SER A 91 17.08 1.12 22.12
C SER A 91 16.09 0.27 22.90
N VAL A 92 14.97 -0.02 22.25
CA VAL A 92 13.92 -0.92 22.69
C VAL A 92 13.64 -1.87 21.52
N SER A 93 13.66 -3.16 21.82
CA SER A 93 13.45 -4.22 20.84
C SER A 93 12.01 -4.67 20.89
N LEU A 94 11.39 -4.93 19.76
CA LEU A 94 10.03 -5.44 19.78
C LEU A 94 10.04 -6.95 20.12
N LYS A 95 9.21 -7.38 21.09
CA LYS A 95 9.07 -8.80 21.41
C LYS A 95 7.99 -9.41 20.54
N HIS A 96 8.37 -10.39 19.74
CA HIS A 96 7.43 -11.16 18.94
C HIS A 96 6.57 -12.05 19.85
N CYS A 97 5.30 -11.69 20.00
CA CYS A 97 4.34 -12.44 20.81
C CYS A 97 3.46 -13.40 19.97
N CYS A 98 3.42 -13.21 18.65
CA CYS A 98 2.52 -13.91 17.75
C CYS A 98 3.28 -14.91 16.86
N LYS A 99 2.61 -15.99 16.45
CA LYS A 99 3.11 -16.98 15.48
C LYS A 99 2.26 -16.93 14.20
N GLY A 100 2.17 -15.76 13.59
CA GLY A 100 1.33 -15.47 12.42
C GLY A 100 -0.11 -15.08 12.75
N PHE A 101 -0.99 -15.15 11.75
CA PHE A 101 -2.37 -14.65 11.80
C PHE A 101 -3.41 -15.67 12.30
N VAL A 102 -3.04 -16.96 12.35
CA VAL A 102 -3.95 -18.07 12.65
C VAL A 102 -3.54 -18.80 13.92
N LYS A 103 -4.51 -19.45 14.58
CA LYS A 103 -4.24 -20.26 15.76
C LYS A 103 -3.46 -21.52 15.35
N ASP A 104 -2.45 -21.85 16.16
CA ASP A 104 -1.66 -23.06 15.97
C ASP A 104 -2.54 -24.32 16.05
N GLY A 105 -2.18 -25.36 15.28
CA GLY A 105 -2.91 -26.62 15.20
C GLY A 105 -4.25 -26.58 14.46
N THR A 106 -4.62 -25.45 13.83
CA THR A 106 -5.86 -25.35 13.02
C THR A 106 -5.55 -25.55 11.53
N SER A 107 -6.38 -26.35 10.84
CA SER A 107 -6.30 -26.50 9.39
C SER A 107 -7.33 -25.60 8.68
N TYR A 108 -7.01 -25.19 7.46
CA TYR A 108 -7.83 -24.29 6.65
C TYR A 108 -7.97 -24.85 5.24
N LEU A 109 -9.12 -24.61 4.63
CA LEU A 109 -9.36 -24.81 3.21
C LEU A 109 -9.18 -23.47 2.49
N ILE A 110 -8.37 -23.46 1.43
CA ILE A 110 -8.14 -22.29 0.59
C ILE A 110 -8.65 -22.62 -0.80
N MET A 111 -9.64 -21.88 -1.27
CA MET A 111 -10.23 -22.08 -2.60
C MET A 111 -9.37 -21.42 -3.69
N ASP A 112 -9.66 -21.74 -4.96
CA ASP A 112 -8.90 -21.25 -6.12
C ASP A 112 -8.84 -19.71 -6.22
N ASN A 113 -9.92 -19.05 -5.80
CA ASN A 113 -10.04 -17.60 -5.68
C ASN A 113 -9.44 -17.03 -4.36
N LEU A 114 -8.63 -17.83 -3.66
CA LEU A 114 -7.99 -17.51 -2.38
C LEU A 114 -8.93 -17.29 -1.18
N LEU A 115 -10.20 -17.69 -1.30
CA LEU A 115 -11.10 -17.68 -0.15
C LEU A 115 -10.62 -18.66 0.93
N VAL A 116 -10.36 -18.16 2.14
CA VAL A 116 -9.91 -18.95 3.29
C VAL A 116 -11.11 -19.34 4.16
N ILE A 117 -11.28 -20.63 4.42
CA ILE A 117 -12.36 -21.21 5.23
C ILE A 117 -11.74 -22.09 6.32
N SER A 118 -12.21 -21.95 7.56
CA SER A 118 -11.80 -22.83 8.66
C SER A 118 -12.20 -24.28 8.38
N ASN A 119 -11.27 -25.23 8.53
CA ASN A 119 -11.53 -26.66 8.33
C ASN A 119 -12.17 -27.32 9.56
N SER A 120 -12.69 -26.54 10.51
CA SER A 120 -13.30 -27.01 11.76
C SER A 120 -14.60 -27.83 11.58
N VAL A 121 -15.05 -28.03 10.34
CA VAL A 121 -16.20 -28.88 10.02
C VAL A 121 -15.81 -29.83 8.89
N ARG A 122 -15.45 -31.08 9.24
CA ARG A 122 -15.13 -32.18 8.31
C ARG A 122 -16.23 -32.47 7.26
N LEU A 123 -17.47 -32.02 7.51
CA LEU A 123 -18.59 -32.13 6.57
C LEU A 123 -18.49 -31.15 5.38
N ASN A 124 -17.68 -30.09 5.48
CA ASN A 124 -17.65 -29.03 4.46
C ASN A 124 -16.81 -29.41 3.24
N SER A 125 -15.74 -30.20 3.34
CA SER A 125 -14.91 -30.51 2.16
C SER A 125 -15.62 -31.43 1.16
N LEU A 126 -16.29 -32.48 1.62
CA LEU A 126 -17.12 -33.36 0.80
C LEU A 126 -18.37 -32.64 0.26
N GLY A 127 -19.05 -31.86 1.10
CA GLY A 127 -20.19 -31.04 0.69
C GLY A 127 -19.81 -29.96 -0.34
N LEU A 128 -18.63 -29.33 -0.20
CA LEU A 128 -18.11 -28.37 -1.18
C LEU A 128 -17.80 -29.04 -2.52
N LEU A 129 -17.18 -30.23 -2.51
CA LEU A 129 -16.94 -30.99 -3.74
C LEU A 129 -18.24 -31.36 -4.45
N GLN A 130 -19.27 -31.79 -3.70
CA GLN A 130 -20.60 -32.06 -4.26
C GLN A 130 -21.26 -30.79 -4.82
N ASN A 131 -21.16 -29.66 -4.11
CA ASN A 131 -21.67 -28.36 -4.59
C ASN A 131 -20.95 -27.86 -5.85
N LEU A 132 -19.68 -28.25 -6.03
CA LEU A 132 -18.90 -27.98 -7.23
C LEU A 132 -19.17 -29.00 -8.36
N GLY A 133 -20.15 -29.90 -8.19
CA GLY A 133 -20.56 -30.88 -9.19
C GLY A 133 -19.69 -32.13 -9.26
N VAL A 134 -18.82 -32.36 -8.27
CA VAL A 134 -17.92 -33.52 -8.25
C VAL A 134 -18.65 -34.74 -7.69
N ASN A 135 -19.06 -35.63 -8.59
CA ASN A 135 -19.73 -36.89 -8.26
C ASN A 135 -18.70 -37.95 -7.82
N GLY A 136 -18.28 -37.90 -6.55
CA GLY A 136 -17.46 -38.92 -5.90
C GLY A 136 -15.96 -38.62 -5.85
N ALA A 137 -15.30 -39.17 -4.82
CA ALA A 137 -13.88 -38.92 -4.52
C ALA A 137 -12.90 -39.43 -5.59
N THR A 138 -13.31 -40.40 -6.41
CA THR A 138 -12.49 -40.99 -7.49
C THR A 138 -12.25 -40.05 -8.67
N SER A 139 -13.01 -38.95 -8.76
CA SER A 139 -12.91 -37.96 -9.83
C SER A 139 -11.94 -36.82 -9.50
N VAL A 140 -11.32 -36.84 -8.31
CA VAL A 140 -10.42 -35.79 -7.82
C VAL A 140 -8.99 -36.29 -7.86
N LYS A 141 -8.09 -35.51 -8.49
CA LYS A 141 -6.65 -35.73 -8.41
C LYS A 141 -6.07 -34.88 -7.29
N GLU A 142 -5.43 -35.53 -6.32
CA GLU A 142 -4.67 -34.83 -5.28
C GLU A 142 -3.29 -34.43 -5.81
N LEU A 143 -2.91 -33.18 -5.55
CA LEU A 143 -1.59 -32.63 -5.88
C LEU A 143 -1.00 -32.02 -4.62
N ILE A 144 0.10 -32.62 -4.13
CA ILE A 144 0.87 -32.06 -3.02
C ILE A 144 1.88 -31.08 -3.62
N VAL A 145 1.79 -29.81 -3.21
CA VAL A 145 2.67 -28.74 -3.67
C VAL A 145 3.59 -28.29 -2.54
N ASN A 146 4.86 -28.05 -2.85
CA ASN A 146 5.78 -27.38 -1.95
C ASN A 146 5.71 -25.87 -2.17
N VAL A 147 5.49 -25.10 -1.11
CA VAL A 147 5.36 -23.64 -1.18
C VAL A 147 6.65 -23.00 -0.66
N THR A 148 7.34 -22.25 -1.52
CA THR A 148 8.55 -21.48 -1.17
C THR A 148 8.26 -19.98 -1.16
N LYS A 149 9.25 -19.16 -0.76
CA LYS A 149 9.16 -17.69 -0.82
C LYS A 149 8.79 -17.21 -2.23
N ASP A 150 9.44 -17.76 -3.25
CA ASP A 150 9.18 -17.40 -4.65
C ASP A 150 7.77 -17.81 -5.08
N THR A 151 7.30 -18.99 -4.66
CA THR A 151 5.92 -19.44 -4.91
C THR A 151 4.90 -18.46 -4.32
N VAL A 152 5.13 -17.95 -3.10
CA VAL A 152 4.24 -16.97 -2.47
C VAL A 152 4.25 -15.64 -3.23
N LEU A 153 5.41 -15.18 -3.70
CA LEU A 153 5.51 -13.96 -4.51
C LEU A 153 4.77 -14.12 -5.84
N ASP A 154 4.94 -15.24 -6.54
CA ASP A 154 4.24 -15.53 -7.79
C ASP A 154 2.73 -15.71 -7.58
N MET A 155 2.32 -16.26 -6.43
CA MET A 155 0.92 -16.33 -6.02
C MET A 155 0.32 -14.93 -5.79
N LEU A 156 1.04 -14.02 -5.13
CA LEU A 156 0.62 -12.64 -4.93
C LEU A 156 0.50 -11.88 -6.25
N LYS A 157 1.47 -12.05 -7.16
CA LYS A 157 1.40 -11.46 -8.50
C LYS A 157 0.20 -12.01 -9.29
N CYS A 158 -0.03 -13.32 -9.22
CA CYS A 158 -1.14 -13.98 -9.89
C CYS A 158 -2.50 -13.52 -9.35
N SER A 159 -2.62 -13.32 -8.03
CA SER A 159 -3.89 -12.89 -7.41
C SER A 159 -4.33 -11.47 -7.79
N LEU A 160 -3.40 -10.62 -8.24
CA LEU A 160 -3.72 -9.30 -8.78
C LEU A 160 -4.36 -9.36 -10.17
N LEU A 161 -4.18 -10.47 -10.88
CA LEU A 161 -4.50 -10.61 -12.30
C LEU A 161 -5.57 -11.68 -12.57
N SER A 162 -5.67 -12.71 -11.71
CA SER A 162 -6.48 -13.90 -11.93
C SER A 162 -7.42 -14.21 -10.77
N LYS A 163 -8.66 -14.58 -11.10
CA LYS A 163 -9.67 -15.13 -10.16
C LYS A 163 -9.46 -16.62 -9.84
N THR A 164 -8.64 -17.31 -10.63
CA THR A 164 -8.33 -18.74 -10.50
C THR A 164 -6.85 -18.90 -10.15
N THR A 165 -6.44 -18.27 -9.04
CA THR A 165 -5.03 -18.05 -8.70
C THR A 165 -4.28 -19.37 -8.51
N LEU A 166 -4.85 -20.35 -7.80
CA LEU A 166 -4.19 -21.63 -7.53
C LEU A 166 -4.07 -22.46 -8.81
N THR A 167 -5.12 -22.51 -9.63
CA THR A 167 -5.15 -23.18 -10.93
C THR A 167 -4.10 -22.59 -11.86
N ASP A 168 -4.08 -21.26 -11.99
CA ASP A 168 -3.16 -20.59 -12.91
C ASP A 168 -1.70 -20.74 -12.46
N LEU A 169 -1.44 -20.68 -11.16
CA LEU A 169 -0.10 -20.81 -10.59
C LEU A 169 0.41 -22.26 -10.67
N PHE A 170 -0.35 -23.22 -10.16
CA PHE A 170 0.14 -24.59 -9.96
C PHE A 170 -0.14 -25.52 -11.15
N LEU A 171 -1.20 -25.28 -11.91
CA LEU A 171 -1.59 -26.16 -13.03
C LEU A 171 -1.22 -25.59 -14.38
N ARG A 172 -1.49 -24.30 -14.65
CA ARG A 172 -1.23 -23.68 -15.96
C ARG A 172 0.17 -23.07 -16.08
N LYS A 173 0.75 -22.61 -14.98
CA LYS A 173 2.03 -21.88 -14.91
C LYS A 173 2.04 -20.57 -15.74
N GLN A 174 0.86 -20.04 -16.07
CA GLN A 174 0.68 -18.73 -16.71
C GLN A 174 -0.66 -18.14 -16.23
N PRO A 175 -0.69 -16.89 -15.71
CA PRO A 175 -1.93 -16.24 -15.31
C PRO A 175 -2.78 -15.89 -16.53
N PHE A 176 -4.06 -16.27 -16.50
CA PHE A 176 -5.01 -15.86 -17.53
C PHE A 176 -5.49 -14.44 -17.24
N LEU A 177 -5.19 -13.49 -18.14
CA LEU A 177 -5.64 -12.10 -18.04
C LEU A 177 -7.08 -12.00 -18.52
N GLU A 178 -8.05 -12.04 -17.61
CA GLU A 178 -9.41 -11.62 -17.95
C GLU A 178 -9.46 -10.09 -18.11
N SER A 179 -10.00 -9.62 -19.24
CA SER A 179 -10.29 -8.20 -19.44
C SER A 179 -11.36 -7.77 -18.43
N TYR A 180 -10.95 -7.16 -17.33
CA TYR A 180 -11.88 -6.64 -16.34
C TYR A 180 -12.63 -5.44 -16.92
N LYS A 181 -13.94 -5.60 -17.15
CA LYS A 181 -14.86 -4.46 -17.30
C LYS A 181 -15.22 -3.95 -15.91
N PHE A 182 -15.08 -2.66 -15.66
CA PHE A 182 -15.32 -2.08 -14.34
C PHE A 182 -16.57 -1.22 -14.30
N VAL A 183 -17.29 -1.34 -13.17
CA VAL A 183 -18.35 -0.44 -12.74
C VAL A 183 -17.84 0.24 -11.47
N PRO A 184 -17.66 1.57 -11.45
CA PRO A 184 -17.23 2.29 -10.25
C PRO A 184 -18.27 2.20 -9.14
N TYR A 185 -17.82 1.98 -7.90
CA TYR A 185 -18.66 2.09 -6.72
C TYR A 185 -18.90 3.56 -6.35
N ASP A 186 -20.14 3.91 -6.00
CA ASP A 186 -20.49 5.22 -5.47
C ASP A 186 -20.04 5.31 -4.00
N LEU A 187 -18.83 5.83 -3.79
CA LEU A 187 -18.41 6.30 -2.47
C LEU A 187 -19.19 7.58 -2.15
N GLU A 188 -19.98 7.56 -1.07
CA GLU A 188 -20.52 8.78 -0.48
C GLU A 188 -19.34 9.73 -0.16
N ASN A 189 -19.28 10.83 -0.90
CA ASN A 189 -18.21 11.83 -0.86
C ASN A 189 -18.13 12.50 0.53
N LYS A 190 -17.43 11.87 1.47
CA LYS A 190 -17.08 12.50 2.75
C LYS A 190 -16.00 13.56 2.61
N TYR A 191 -15.27 13.60 1.48
CA TYR A 191 -14.17 14.52 1.22
C TYR A 191 -14.34 15.20 -0.15
N ASN A 192 -14.36 16.53 -0.19
CA ASN A 192 -14.49 17.33 -1.42
C ASN A 192 -13.12 17.55 -2.09
N ILE A 193 -12.45 16.46 -2.49
CA ILE A 193 -11.13 16.53 -3.13
C ILE A 193 -11.31 16.71 -4.63
N GLN A 194 -10.66 17.75 -5.17
CA GLN A 194 -10.65 18.06 -6.59
C GLN A 194 -9.26 18.54 -6.97
N ILE A 195 -8.57 17.79 -7.83
CA ILE A 195 -7.24 18.12 -8.33
C ILE A 195 -7.34 18.42 -9.82
N MET A 196 -6.98 19.62 -10.24
CA MET A 196 -7.02 20.00 -11.64
C MET A 196 -5.74 19.56 -12.34
N VAL A 197 -5.88 18.83 -13.44
CA VAL A 197 -4.76 18.25 -14.19
C VAL A 197 -4.93 18.55 -15.67
N ARG A 198 -3.83 18.93 -16.34
CA ARG A 198 -3.80 19.12 -17.79
C ARG A 198 -3.26 17.86 -18.46
N ILE A 199 -4.10 17.18 -19.23
CA ILE A 199 -3.76 15.93 -19.92
C ILE A 199 -3.38 16.23 -21.35
N PHE A 200 -2.26 15.69 -21.81
CA PHE A 200 -1.83 15.72 -23.20
C PHE A 200 -2.04 14.33 -23.81
N MET A 201 -2.79 14.26 -24.90
CA MET A 201 -3.19 13.01 -25.55
C MET A 201 -3.09 13.11 -27.06
N ARG A 202 -2.98 11.95 -27.70
CA ARG A 202 -2.97 11.83 -29.15
C ARG A 202 -4.40 11.96 -29.70
N LYS A 203 -4.60 12.72 -30.78
CA LYS A 203 -5.92 12.91 -31.40
C LYS A 203 -6.37 11.66 -32.15
N SER A 204 -5.44 10.97 -32.80
CA SER A 204 -5.73 9.82 -33.67
C SER A 204 -6.29 8.59 -32.93
N ASP A 205 -5.83 8.30 -31.70
CA ASP A 205 -6.28 7.13 -30.93
C ASP A 205 -6.80 7.47 -29.52
N GLY A 206 -6.76 8.75 -29.11
CA GLY A 206 -7.21 9.19 -27.78
C GLY A 206 -6.29 8.77 -26.63
N LYS A 207 -5.11 8.20 -26.91
CA LYS A 207 -4.19 7.71 -25.87
C LYS A 207 -3.50 8.87 -25.16
N VAL A 208 -3.44 8.79 -23.83
CA VAL A 208 -2.69 9.76 -23.01
C VAL A 208 -1.20 9.59 -23.26
N LEU A 209 -0.49 10.72 -23.39
CA LEU A 209 0.96 10.76 -23.45
C LEU A 209 1.51 11.04 -22.06
N TYR A 210 1.04 12.13 -21.46
CA TYR A 210 1.36 12.51 -20.10
C TYR A 210 0.29 13.47 -19.54
N ALA A 211 0.27 13.58 -18.22
CA ALA A 211 -0.48 14.53 -17.44
C ALA A 211 0.47 15.51 -16.75
N GLN A 212 0.13 16.79 -16.79
CA GLN A 212 0.79 17.86 -16.06
C GLN A 212 -0.11 18.29 -14.91
N GLY A 213 0.42 18.24 -13.69
CA GLY A 213 -0.28 18.67 -12.48
C GLY A 213 0.67 19.31 -11.46
N GLU A 214 0.12 19.86 -10.40
CA GLU A 214 0.92 20.45 -9.32
C GLU A 214 1.35 19.39 -8.29
N GLN A 215 1.84 19.86 -7.14
CA GLN A 215 2.28 19.01 -6.02
C GLN A 215 1.22 18.03 -5.54
N ASP A 216 -0.06 18.42 -5.56
CA ASP A 216 -1.19 17.60 -5.13
C ASP A 216 -1.41 16.39 -6.04
N PHE A 217 -1.26 16.56 -7.35
CA PHE A 217 -1.30 15.47 -8.32
C PHE A 217 -0.09 14.53 -8.17
N ALA A 218 1.11 15.07 -7.97
CA ALA A 218 2.29 14.25 -7.71
C ALA A 218 2.14 13.45 -6.41
N ASP A 219 1.67 14.09 -5.34
CA ASP A 219 1.44 13.45 -4.05
C ASP A 219 0.36 12.36 -4.13
N LEU A 220 -0.68 12.60 -4.93
CA LEU A 220 -1.70 11.59 -5.23
C LEU A 220 -1.06 10.33 -5.82
N LEU A 221 -0.27 10.47 -6.89
CA LEU A 221 0.33 9.32 -7.55
C LEU A 221 1.32 8.60 -6.62
N LEU A 222 2.20 9.34 -5.93
CA LEU A 222 3.14 8.77 -4.97
C LEU A 222 2.45 8.03 -3.82
N SER A 223 1.26 8.49 -3.43
CA SER A 223 0.49 7.82 -2.39
C SER A 223 0.19 6.36 -2.74
N PHE A 224 0.06 5.99 -4.03
CA PHE A 224 -0.22 4.62 -4.46
C PHE A 224 0.82 3.60 -3.97
N LEU A 225 2.09 4.00 -3.86
CA LEU A 225 3.16 3.15 -3.33
C LEU A 225 3.06 2.91 -1.82
N SER A 226 2.31 3.75 -1.12
CA SER A 226 2.05 3.62 0.32
C SER A 226 0.77 2.86 0.64
N TYR A 227 -0.11 2.57 -0.33
CA TYR A 227 -1.37 1.87 -0.03
C TYR A 227 -1.14 0.38 0.26
N PRO A 228 -1.62 -0.14 1.41
CA PRO A 228 -1.57 -1.57 1.67
C PRO A 228 -2.55 -2.27 0.73
N LEU A 229 -2.13 -3.35 0.08
CA LEU A 229 -2.94 -4.01 -0.95
C LEU A 229 -4.34 -4.43 -0.45
N GLY A 230 -4.44 -4.90 0.81
CA GLY A 230 -5.74 -5.19 1.43
C GLY A 230 -6.65 -3.96 1.54
N GLY A 231 -6.07 -2.78 1.70
CA GLY A 231 -6.80 -1.49 1.68
C GLY A 231 -7.25 -1.10 0.29
N VAL A 232 -6.42 -1.39 -0.72
CA VAL A 232 -6.79 -1.21 -2.12
C VAL A 232 -7.97 -2.12 -2.49
N VAL A 233 -7.93 -3.40 -2.09
CA VAL A 233 -9.05 -4.34 -2.32
C VAL A 233 -10.33 -3.87 -1.62
N ARG A 234 -10.24 -3.41 -0.36
CA ARG A 234 -11.38 -2.82 0.37
C ARG A 234 -11.95 -1.60 -0.35
N ALA A 235 -11.10 -0.72 -0.88
CA ALA A 235 -11.51 0.50 -1.55
C ALA A 235 -12.10 0.25 -2.95
N LEU A 236 -11.69 -0.84 -3.63
CA LEU A 236 -12.08 -1.14 -5.01
C LEU A 236 -13.21 -2.18 -5.17
N GLY A 237 -13.63 -2.88 -4.10
CA GLY A 237 -14.59 -3.99 -4.18
C GLY A 237 -15.95 -3.72 -3.52
N GLU A 238 -17.05 -4.13 -4.18
CA GLU A 238 -18.42 -4.10 -3.62
C GLU A 238 -18.65 -5.18 -2.54
N GLU A 239 -18.00 -6.34 -2.70
CA GLU A 239 -18.17 -7.53 -1.84
C GLU A 239 -17.18 -7.61 -0.67
N ALA A 240 -16.15 -6.74 -0.65
CA ALA A 240 -15.08 -6.77 0.35
C ALA A 240 -15.44 -6.05 1.66
N LYS A 241 -16.74 -5.85 1.93
CA LYS A 241 -17.20 -4.94 2.98
C LYS A 241 -16.98 -5.44 4.40
N ASN A 242 -16.55 -6.69 4.64
CA ASN A 242 -16.45 -7.22 6.01
C ASN A 242 -15.25 -8.13 6.36
N ARG A 243 -14.20 -8.32 5.54
CA ARG A 243 -13.14 -9.32 5.86
C ARG A 243 -11.67 -8.94 5.59
N LEU A 244 -11.37 -7.70 5.23
CA LEU A 244 -10.01 -7.11 5.26
C LEU A 244 -10.01 -5.88 6.18
N LEU A 245 -10.64 -6.04 7.34
CA LEU A 245 -11.07 -4.99 8.26
C LEU A 245 -9.87 -4.23 8.84
N ASP A 246 -9.60 -3.10 8.21
CA ASP A 246 -8.68 -2.05 8.64
C ASP A 246 -7.20 -2.28 8.40
N PRO A 247 -6.76 -2.16 7.13
CA PRO A 247 -5.35 -2.09 6.82
C PRO A 247 -4.88 -0.70 7.23
N HIS A 248 -4.59 -0.59 8.51
CA HIS A 248 -3.88 0.51 9.10
C HIS A 248 -2.52 0.61 8.44
N LEU A 249 -2.19 1.77 7.89
CA LEU A 249 -0.79 2.07 7.66
C LEU A 249 -0.12 2.40 8.97
N ALA A 250 1.10 1.90 9.16
CA ALA A 250 2.04 2.52 10.08
C ALA A 250 2.47 3.84 9.44
N SER A 251 1.56 4.82 9.34
CA SER A 251 1.95 6.16 8.94
C SER A 251 2.67 6.77 10.14
N LEU A 252 3.95 6.44 10.28
CA LEU A 252 4.86 7.23 11.09
C LEU A 252 4.86 8.68 10.57
N PHE A 253 4.51 8.88 9.29
CA PHE A 253 4.33 10.17 8.64
C PHE A 253 2.84 10.44 8.40
N LYS A 254 2.25 11.30 9.23
CA LYS A 254 0.89 11.80 9.03
C LYS A 254 0.88 12.75 7.82
N ASN A 255 0.45 12.29 6.65
CA ASN A 255 0.19 13.19 5.52
C ASN A 255 -1.18 13.86 5.72
N SER A 256 -1.17 15.17 5.96
CA SER A 256 -2.39 15.96 6.15
C SER A 256 -3.26 16.06 4.89
N LYS A 257 -2.70 15.73 3.72
CA LYS A 257 -3.35 15.77 2.40
C LYS A 257 -3.62 14.37 1.84
N GLN A 258 -3.74 13.34 2.67
CA GLN A 258 -3.99 11.98 2.18
C GLN A 258 -5.35 11.89 1.49
N ILE A 259 -5.35 11.50 0.21
CA ILE A 259 -6.52 11.63 -0.68
C ILE A 259 -7.52 10.49 -0.53
N LEU A 260 -7.08 9.24 -0.35
CA LEU A 260 -8.01 8.14 -0.04
C LEU A 260 -8.06 7.91 1.49
N PRO A 261 -9.25 7.62 2.04
CA PRO A 261 -9.44 7.44 3.47
C PRO A 261 -8.77 6.15 3.96
N ILE A 262 -7.51 6.25 4.37
CA ILE A 262 -6.86 5.25 5.23
C ILE A 262 -6.95 5.75 6.65
N GLU A 263 -7.46 4.90 7.56
CA GLU A 263 -7.33 5.16 8.99
C GLU A 263 -5.86 4.98 9.38
N ASN A 264 -5.25 6.08 9.85
CA ASN A 264 -3.90 6.07 10.41
C ASN A 264 -4.03 5.94 11.94
N PRO A 265 -4.03 4.73 12.51
CA PRO A 265 -4.14 4.60 13.94
C PRO A 265 -2.84 5.10 14.57
N VAL A 266 -2.95 5.71 15.74
CA VAL A 266 -1.78 5.97 16.56
C VAL A 266 -1.22 4.60 16.98
N MET A 267 0.01 4.30 16.56
CA MET A 267 0.71 3.10 16.96
C MET A 267 1.00 3.17 18.46
N ARG A 268 0.28 2.35 19.23
CA ARG A 268 0.42 2.21 20.67
C ARG A 268 1.08 0.90 20.99
N TYR A 269 2.12 0.97 21.80
CA TYR A 269 2.86 -0.19 22.28
C TYR A 269 2.78 -0.26 23.79
N TYR A 270 2.77 -1.47 24.33
CA TYR A 270 2.85 -1.74 25.75
C TYR A 270 4.27 -2.18 26.09
N CYS A 271 4.88 -1.50 27.06
CA CYS A 271 6.10 -1.95 27.69
C CYS A 271 5.76 -2.80 28.92
N PHE A 272 6.34 -4.00 29.02
CA PHE A 272 6.21 -4.85 30.20
C PHE A 272 7.36 -4.64 31.17
N TYR A 273 7.07 -4.63 32.47
CA TYR A 273 8.10 -4.58 33.50
C TYR A 273 7.69 -5.31 34.79
N GLN A 274 8.69 -5.84 35.49
CA GLN A 274 8.50 -6.72 36.65
C GLN A 274 8.66 -5.99 38.02
N ARG A 275 9.14 -4.73 38.05
CA ARG A 275 9.35 -3.96 39.31
C ARG A 275 8.16 -3.05 39.68
N HIS A 276 8.25 -2.40 40.84
CA HIS A 276 7.16 -1.60 41.43
C HIS A 276 6.61 -0.48 40.52
N ASN A 277 7.42 0.14 39.65
CA ASN A 277 7.00 1.07 38.59
C ASN A 277 7.96 1.05 37.37
N TYR A 278 7.49 1.64 36.26
CA TYR A 278 8.17 1.67 34.95
C TYR A 278 9.54 2.34 35.03
N GLU A 279 9.61 3.50 35.70
CA GLU A 279 10.83 4.30 35.86
C GLU A 279 11.95 3.55 36.61
N GLN A 280 11.60 2.85 37.69
CA GLN A 280 12.56 2.04 38.45
C GLN A 280 13.05 0.84 37.63
N SER A 281 12.19 0.25 36.79
CA SER A 281 12.59 -0.86 35.92
C SER A 281 13.64 -0.42 34.90
N ILE A 282 13.50 0.80 34.37
CA ILE A 282 14.42 1.43 33.43
C ILE A 282 15.75 1.88 34.08
N LYS A 283 15.73 2.24 35.36
CA LYS A 283 16.92 2.72 36.09
C LYS A 283 17.91 1.61 36.45
N TYR A 284 17.43 0.39 36.65
CA TYR A 284 18.21 -0.70 37.24
C TYR A 284 18.28 -1.98 36.39
N SER A 285 17.63 -1.99 35.22
CA SER A 285 17.77 -3.06 34.22
C SER A 285 18.94 -2.75 33.28
N THR A 286 19.93 -3.65 33.25
CA THR A 286 21.04 -3.66 32.28
C THR A 286 20.70 -4.43 30.99
N GLY A 287 19.46 -4.91 30.82
CA GLY A 287 19.05 -5.78 29.70
C GLY A 287 18.08 -5.13 28.70
N ASP A 288 17.95 -5.78 27.54
CA ASP A 288 17.09 -5.40 26.41
C ASP A 288 15.64 -5.15 26.88
N TYR A 289 15.15 -3.93 26.65
CA TYR A 289 13.76 -3.57 26.88
C TYR A 289 12.92 -4.11 25.73
N PHE A 290 11.73 -4.61 26.03
CA PHE A 290 10.81 -4.98 24.97
C PHE A 290 9.42 -4.39 25.06
N ILE A 291 8.86 -4.17 23.87
CA ILE A 291 7.50 -3.68 23.65
C ILE A 291 6.68 -4.71 22.88
N THR A 292 5.36 -4.64 23.03
CA THR A 292 4.36 -5.47 22.34
C THR A 292 3.17 -4.60 21.94
N ASP A 293 2.53 -4.89 20.81
CA ASP A 293 1.31 -4.22 20.34
C ASP A 293 0.03 -4.79 20.97
N GLU A 294 0.08 -6.01 21.49
CA GLU A 294 -1.01 -6.64 22.25
C GLU A 294 -0.86 -6.52 23.77
N TYR A 295 -1.97 -6.26 24.47
CA TYR A 295 -2.06 -6.42 25.92
C TYR A 295 -2.25 -7.90 26.28
N ARG A 296 -1.31 -8.49 27.03
CA ARG A 296 -1.44 -9.89 27.52
C ARG A 296 -1.31 -9.95 29.03
N SER A 297 -2.41 -10.25 29.73
CA SER A 297 -2.41 -10.41 31.20
C SER A 297 -1.52 -11.56 31.71
N GLU A 298 -1.09 -12.46 30.83
CA GLU A 298 -0.38 -13.71 31.14
C GLU A 298 1.05 -13.52 31.68
N PHE A 299 1.70 -12.36 31.45
CA PHE A 299 3.09 -12.13 31.90
C PHE A 299 3.22 -11.60 33.33
N GLY A 300 2.13 -11.47 34.10
CA GLY A 300 2.16 -11.16 35.54
C GLY A 300 2.83 -9.83 35.93
N GLY A 301 3.07 -8.92 34.97
CA GLY A 301 3.73 -7.63 35.16
C GLY A 301 2.80 -6.43 35.07
N LYS A 302 3.32 -5.24 35.41
CA LYS A 302 2.62 -3.98 35.13
C LYS A 302 2.94 -3.52 33.70
N TYR A 303 1.98 -2.81 33.09
CA TYR A 303 2.08 -2.31 31.71
C TYR A 303 2.05 -0.79 31.69
N GLU A 304 2.84 -0.19 30.79
CA GLU A 304 2.72 1.21 30.46
C GLU A 304 2.63 1.38 28.94
N MET A 305 1.68 2.20 28.49
CA MET A 305 1.45 2.48 27.08
C MET A 305 2.42 3.57 26.60
N LEU A 306 3.07 3.28 25.48
CA LEU A 306 4.02 4.13 24.80
C LEU A 306 3.47 4.46 23.40
N GLU A 307 3.62 5.71 23.01
CA GLU A 307 3.24 6.18 21.68
C GLU A 307 4.51 6.44 20.87
N VAL A 308 4.48 6.09 19.58
CA VAL A 308 5.56 6.50 18.68
C VAL A 308 5.35 7.97 18.34
N GLU A 309 6.35 8.80 18.67
CA GLU A 309 6.40 10.19 18.26
C GLU A 309 6.41 10.22 16.73
N SER A 310 5.27 10.60 16.15
CA SER A 310 5.24 11.00 14.76
C SER A 310 6.19 12.20 14.61
N PRO A 311 7.02 12.26 13.55
CA PRO A 311 7.84 13.42 13.31
C PRO A 311 6.96 14.67 13.38
N ARG A 312 7.36 15.64 14.20
CA ARG A 312 6.64 16.90 14.35
C ARG A 312 6.81 17.70 13.07
N GLY A 313 5.97 17.41 12.09
CA GLY A 313 5.88 18.10 10.82
C GLY A 313 4.44 18.02 10.33
N ASN A 314 3.84 19.18 10.04
CA ASN A 314 2.74 19.21 9.10
C ASN A 314 3.32 18.80 7.74
N TYR A 315 3.31 17.52 7.42
CA TYR A 315 3.67 17.07 6.08
C TYR A 315 2.52 17.49 5.16
N GLU A 316 2.76 18.55 4.40
CA GLU A 316 1.84 19.05 3.38
C GLU A 316 2.03 18.30 2.04
N GLY A 317 2.49 17.04 2.08
CA GLY A 317 2.85 16.28 0.88
C GLY A 317 4.14 15.49 0.98
N TYR A 318 4.46 14.74 -0.07
CA TYR A 318 5.72 14.04 -0.28
C TYR A 318 6.71 14.91 -1.07
N VAL A 319 6.21 15.62 -2.09
CA VAL A 319 7.04 16.40 -3.00
C VAL A 319 7.24 17.85 -2.53
N MET A 320 8.32 18.46 -3.01
CA MET A 320 8.59 19.88 -2.84
C MET A 320 7.67 20.71 -3.75
N GLY A 321 7.16 21.81 -3.19
CA GLY A 321 6.33 22.78 -3.90
C GLY A 321 6.73 24.22 -3.54
N PRO A 322 6.24 25.21 -4.30
CA PRO A 322 5.36 25.09 -5.46
C PRO A 322 6.14 24.68 -6.73
N ARG A 323 5.79 23.53 -7.33
CA ARG A 323 6.40 23.00 -8.55
C ARG A 323 5.38 22.14 -9.32
N ALA A 324 5.44 22.19 -10.64
CA ALA A 324 4.66 21.31 -11.51
C ALA A 324 5.40 20.00 -11.80
N TYR A 325 4.64 18.92 -11.90
CA TYR A 325 5.10 17.58 -12.19
C TYR A 325 4.44 17.03 -13.46
N MET A 326 5.16 16.15 -14.13
CA MET A 326 4.73 15.41 -15.30
C MET A 326 4.63 13.93 -14.92
N ALA A 327 3.49 13.30 -15.20
CA ALA A 327 3.31 11.86 -15.11
C ALA A 327 2.96 11.31 -16.49
N THR A 328 3.72 10.36 -17.00
CA THR A 328 3.39 9.65 -18.23
C THR A 328 2.17 8.74 -18.06
N ASP A 329 1.61 8.22 -19.15
CA ASP A 329 0.47 7.27 -19.11
C ASP A 329 0.74 6.02 -18.26
N ASP A 330 2.01 5.62 -18.17
CA ASP A 330 2.52 4.52 -17.34
C ASP A 330 3.04 4.98 -15.95
N LEU A 331 2.64 6.17 -15.51
CA LEU A 331 2.90 6.79 -14.20
C LEU A 331 4.37 7.05 -13.85
N VAL A 332 5.27 7.21 -14.84
CA VAL A 332 6.61 7.72 -14.57
C VAL A 332 6.50 9.18 -14.17
N LEU A 333 6.81 9.48 -12.90
CA LEU A 333 6.73 10.82 -12.34
C LEU A 333 8.07 11.55 -12.46
N THR A 334 8.04 12.75 -13.02
CA THR A 334 9.22 13.62 -13.15
C THR A 334 8.83 15.08 -12.92
N PRO A 335 9.78 15.96 -12.58
CA PRO A 335 9.52 17.39 -12.61
C PRO A 335 9.13 17.85 -14.01
N TRP A 336 8.08 18.67 -14.11
CA TRP A 336 7.67 19.17 -15.41
C TRP A 336 8.63 20.26 -15.90
N SER A 337 8.98 20.20 -17.18
CA SER A 337 9.62 21.28 -17.93
C SER A 337 9.22 21.18 -19.40
N PRO A 338 9.26 22.29 -20.17
CA PRO A 338 9.04 22.23 -21.61
C PRO A 338 10.00 21.27 -22.32
N PHE A 339 11.26 21.19 -21.86
CA PHE A 339 12.27 20.30 -22.42
C PHE A 339 11.94 18.82 -22.21
N SER A 340 11.49 18.43 -21.00
CA SER A 340 11.12 17.03 -20.72
C SER A 340 9.87 16.60 -21.49
N ALA A 341 8.88 17.50 -21.64
CA ALA A 341 7.71 17.24 -22.47
C ALA A 341 8.06 17.06 -23.95
N LEU A 342 8.87 17.95 -24.52
CA LEU A 342 9.33 17.85 -25.91
C LEU A 342 10.20 16.62 -26.15
N HIS A 343 11.08 16.28 -25.19
CA HIS A 343 11.90 15.08 -25.26
C HIS A 343 11.04 13.81 -25.29
N LEU A 344 10.00 13.73 -24.45
CA LEU A 344 9.05 12.61 -24.46
C LEU A 344 8.32 12.51 -25.80
N ILE A 345 7.79 13.62 -26.32
CA ILE A 345 7.07 13.65 -27.60
C ILE A 345 7.98 13.20 -28.75
N HIS A 346 9.23 13.68 -28.77
CA HIS A 346 10.22 13.29 -29.76
C HIS A 346 10.54 11.79 -29.68
N ASN A 347 10.77 11.25 -28.48
CA ASN A 347 11.08 9.83 -28.28
C ASN A 347 9.92 8.90 -28.65
N LEU A 348 8.67 9.38 -28.54
CA LEU A 348 7.48 8.65 -28.97
C LEU A 348 7.18 8.80 -30.46
N GLU A 349 7.98 9.59 -31.19
CA GLU A 349 7.83 9.87 -32.64
C GLU A 349 6.43 10.42 -33.00
N ILE A 350 5.84 11.22 -32.10
CA ILE A 350 4.47 11.73 -32.28
C ILE A 350 4.49 13.07 -33.03
N PRO A 351 3.76 13.22 -34.14
CA PRO A 351 3.63 14.50 -34.81
C PRO A 351 2.96 15.54 -33.93
N LEU A 352 3.53 16.74 -33.82
CA LEU A 352 3.00 17.81 -32.94
C LEU A 352 1.54 18.18 -33.25
N HIS A 353 1.11 18.08 -34.52
CA HIS A 353 -0.26 18.37 -34.91
C HIS A 353 -1.29 17.32 -34.42
N ASP A 354 -0.82 16.11 -34.08
CA ASP A 354 -1.64 15.01 -33.53
C ASP A 354 -1.78 15.10 -32.00
N ILE A 355 -1.27 16.15 -31.36
CA ILE A 355 -1.37 16.33 -29.92
C ILE A 355 -2.52 17.30 -29.60
N LYS A 356 -3.37 16.92 -28.65
CA LYS A 356 -4.33 17.82 -27.99
C LYS A 356 -4.15 17.78 -26.48
N ASP A 357 -4.52 18.87 -25.83
CA ASP A 357 -4.57 18.94 -24.37
C ASP A 357 -5.98 19.19 -23.86
N LYS A 358 -6.26 18.72 -22.65
CA LYS A 358 -7.55 18.87 -21.98
C LYS A 358 -7.35 19.01 -20.47
N PHE A 359 -8.02 19.98 -19.86
CA PHE A 359 -8.09 20.06 -18.40
C PHE A 359 -9.16 19.10 -17.88
N VAL A 360 -8.82 18.34 -16.85
CA VAL A 360 -9.74 17.46 -16.13
C VAL A 360 -9.60 17.69 -14.63
N THR A 361 -10.68 17.39 -13.90
CA THR A 361 -10.67 17.40 -12.44
C THR A 361 -10.66 15.96 -11.94
N ILE A 362 -9.66 15.60 -11.16
CA ILE A 362 -9.52 14.28 -10.53
C ILE A 362 -10.11 14.37 -9.12
N GLY A 363 -11.19 13.61 -8.90
CA GLY A 363 -11.74 13.35 -7.56
C GLY A 363 -11.34 11.97 -7.04
N ILE A 364 -11.98 11.54 -5.96
CA ILE A 364 -11.76 10.20 -5.36
C ILE A 364 -12.07 9.08 -6.37
N LYS A 365 -13.14 9.24 -7.16
CA LYS A 365 -13.55 8.26 -8.18
C LYS A 365 -12.48 8.08 -9.25
N GLU A 366 -11.96 9.18 -9.79
CA GLU A 366 -10.87 9.19 -10.77
C GLU A 366 -9.58 8.64 -10.16
N CYS A 367 -9.27 8.99 -8.92
CA CYS A 367 -8.12 8.44 -8.20
C CYS A 367 -8.17 6.90 -8.10
N LEU A 368 -9.30 6.34 -7.68
CA LEU A 368 -9.47 4.88 -7.54
C LEU A 368 -9.42 4.16 -8.88
N THR A 369 -9.94 4.77 -9.95
CA THR A 369 -9.87 4.21 -11.30
C THR A 369 -8.45 4.24 -11.86
N ILE A 370 -7.68 5.31 -11.62
CA ILE A 370 -6.24 5.35 -11.95
C ILE A 370 -5.46 4.31 -11.12
N LEU A 371 -5.67 4.24 -9.81
CA LEU A 371 -5.01 3.26 -8.93
C LEU A 371 -5.30 1.83 -9.41
N LYS A 372 -6.55 1.53 -9.73
CA LYS A 372 -6.93 0.23 -10.28
C LYS A 372 -6.21 -0.04 -11.61
N ALA A 373 -6.23 0.90 -12.56
CA ALA A 373 -5.57 0.75 -13.84
C ALA A 373 -4.05 0.55 -13.66
N SER A 374 -3.44 1.20 -12.67
CA SER A 374 -2.01 1.07 -12.36
C SER A 374 -1.60 -0.33 -11.89
N LEU A 375 -2.53 -1.12 -11.33
CA LEU A 375 -2.24 -2.48 -10.86
C LEU A 375 -2.20 -3.51 -12.00
N ILE A 376 -2.97 -3.28 -13.07
CA ILE A 376 -3.27 -4.30 -14.08
C ILE A 376 -2.91 -3.90 -15.51
N SER A 377 -2.52 -2.64 -15.73
CA SER A 377 -2.24 -2.09 -17.06
C SER A 377 -0.95 -1.27 -17.07
N THR A 378 -0.39 -1.08 -18.25
CA THR A 378 0.71 -0.14 -18.55
C THR A 378 0.21 1.22 -19.08
N SER A 379 -1.11 1.43 -19.12
CA SER A 379 -1.74 2.68 -19.58
C SER A 379 -2.74 3.17 -18.53
N ALA A 380 -2.22 3.53 -17.35
CA ALA A 380 -3.05 3.84 -16.18
C ALA A 380 -3.88 5.11 -16.35
N LEU A 381 -3.33 6.16 -16.97
CA LEU A 381 -4.07 7.42 -17.16
C LEU A 381 -5.13 7.28 -18.25
N THR A 382 -4.78 6.66 -19.37
CA THR A 382 -5.72 6.39 -20.48
C THR A 382 -6.90 5.54 -19.98
N ASN A 383 -6.63 4.46 -19.26
CA ASN A 383 -7.68 3.54 -18.80
C ASN A 383 -8.43 4.09 -17.58
N GLY A 384 -7.72 4.74 -16.65
CA GLY A 384 -8.31 5.27 -15.42
C GLY A 384 -9.17 6.51 -15.66
N LEU A 385 -8.87 7.31 -16.68
CA LEU A 385 -9.59 8.55 -16.97
C LEU A 385 -10.47 8.48 -18.21
N CYS A 386 -10.63 7.30 -18.82
CA CYS A 386 -11.29 7.13 -20.12
C CYS A 386 -12.65 7.86 -20.23
N HIS A 387 -13.46 7.86 -19.15
CA HIS A 387 -14.76 8.53 -19.09
C HIS A 387 -14.68 10.06 -19.19
N LEU A 388 -13.54 10.66 -18.83
CA LEU A 388 -13.27 12.10 -18.96
C LEU A 388 -12.59 12.45 -20.28
N LEU A 389 -12.02 11.48 -20.99
CA LEU A 389 -11.28 11.73 -22.25
C LEU A 389 -12.17 11.61 -23.49
N THR A 390 -13.24 10.82 -23.44
CA THR A 390 -14.23 10.75 -24.53
C THR A 390 -14.97 12.07 -24.69
N GLU A 391 -14.88 12.67 -25.88
CA GLU A 391 -15.79 13.73 -26.29
C GLU A 391 -17.16 13.08 -26.53
N VAL A 392 -18.15 13.41 -25.71
CA VAL A 392 -19.54 13.13 -26.04
C VAL A 392 -19.79 13.85 -27.36
N LYS A 393 -20.03 13.10 -28.44
CA LYS A 393 -20.65 13.69 -29.63
C LYS A 393 -22.03 14.14 -29.16
N GLU A 394 -22.19 15.44 -28.89
CA GLU A 394 -23.52 16.03 -28.85
C GLU A 394 -24.13 15.76 -30.23
N GLU A 395 -25.07 14.81 -30.28
CA GLU A 395 -25.98 14.70 -31.42
C GLU A 395 -26.68 16.05 -31.51
N ILE A 396 -26.32 16.81 -32.55
CA ILE A 396 -27.11 17.94 -33.00
C ILE A 396 -28.46 17.34 -33.38
N VAL A 397 -29.42 17.44 -32.47
CA VAL A 397 -30.83 17.28 -32.79
C VAL A 397 -31.21 18.49 -33.64
N GLU A 398 -30.95 18.40 -34.94
CA GLU A 398 -31.66 19.19 -35.94
C GLU A 398 -33.12 18.72 -35.89
N THR A 399 -33.92 19.36 -35.06
CA THR A 399 -35.38 19.41 -35.26
C THR A 399 -35.73 20.69 -35.99
N ASN A 400 -35.87 20.51 -37.31
CA ASN A 400 -36.73 21.18 -38.30
C ASN A 400 -36.81 22.70 -38.35
#